data_AF-A0A1C6VXW6-F1
#
_entry.id   AF-A0A1C6VXW6-F1
#
_cell.length_a   1.000
_cell.length_b   1.000
_cell.length_c   1.000
_cell.angle_alpha   90.00
_cell.angle_beta   90.00
_cell.angle_gamma   90.00
#
_symmetry.space_group_name_H-M   'P 1'
#
loop_
_entity.id
_entity.type
_entity.pdbx_description
1 polymer ?
#
loop_
_entity_poly.entity_id
_entity_poly.type
_entity_poly.pdbx_seq_one_letter_code
_entity_poly.pdbx_strand_id
1 'polypeptide(L)'
;MAVPALTPHTDQPRSVPLREARTRLTQLVALAELTDTVTVVTRDGDPRPVAAIVPAAAARSAAQARADADRLAAVTAGWARRLDEAHRLSSRRHAAELRAVTAALAEVWAELDRRVTPGSDPGLARLRAAHTDLLAADPAA
;
A
#
# COMPACT_ATOMS: atom_id res chain seq x y z
N MET A 1 -26.47 5.25 53.80
CA MET A 1 -25.25 6.07 53.75
C MET A 1 -24.36 5.51 52.65
N ALA A 2 -24.52 5.99 51.41
CA ALA A 2 -23.74 5.52 50.26
C ALA A 2 -22.43 6.33 50.18
N VAL A 3 -21.30 5.63 50.22
CA VAL A 3 -19.96 6.22 50.03
C VAL A 3 -19.77 6.44 48.53
N PRO A 4 -19.42 7.64 48.04
CA PRO A 4 -19.14 7.83 46.62
C PRO A 4 -17.84 7.10 46.27
N ALA A 5 -17.90 6.21 45.28
CA ALA A 5 -16.72 5.62 44.67
C ALA A 5 -15.93 6.72 43.95
N LEU A 6 -14.69 6.96 44.38
CA LEU A 6 -13.70 7.75 43.65
C LEU A 6 -13.40 7.02 42.34
N THR A 7 -13.96 7.48 41.23
CA THR A 7 -13.51 7.10 39.89
C THR A 7 -12.16 7.78 39.64
N PRO A 8 -11.06 7.03 39.40
CA PRO A 8 -9.80 7.65 39.02
C PRO A 8 -10.00 8.30 37.64
N HIS A 9 -9.98 9.62 37.60
CA HIS A 9 -9.98 10.39 36.36
C HIS A 9 -8.59 10.25 35.72
N THR A 10 -8.42 9.24 34.87
CA THR A 10 -7.19 8.99 34.10
C THR A 10 -7.08 9.80 32.81
N ASP A 11 -7.87 10.87 32.65
CA ASP A 11 -8.09 11.46 31.31
C ASP A 11 -7.55 12.88 31.12
N GLN A 12 -6.85 13.46 32.11
CA GLN A 12 -6.23 14.78 31.91
C GLN A 12 -4.70 14.68 31.95
N PRO A 13 -4.02 14.79 30.79
CA PRO A 13 -2.57 14.88 30.72
C PRO A 13 -2.10 16.03 31.61
N ARG A 14 -1.29 15.71 32.61
CA ARG A 14 -0.76 16.72 33.53
C ARG A 14 0.27 17.56 32.76
N SER A 15 0.09 18.88 32.73
CA SER A 15 1.06 19.79 32.12
C SER A 15 2.01 20.37 33.17
N VAL A 16 3.32 20.34 32.91
CA VAL A 16 4.35 20.97 33.77
C VAL A 16 5.35 21.77 32.93
N PRO A 17 5.82 22.94 33.40
CA PRO A 17 6.84 23.71 32.70
C PRO A 17 8.20 23.00 32.73
N LEU A 18 9.01 23.21 31.69
CA LEU A 18 10.33 22.58 31.52
C LEU A 18 11.25 22.76 32.73
N ARG A 19 11.24 23.94 33.35
CA ARG A 19 12.02 24.20 34.57
C ARG A 19 11.60 23.30 35.73
N GLU A 20 10.30 23.06 35.90
CA GLU A 20 9.80 22.13 36.93
C GLU A 20 10.15 20.69 36.57
N ALA A 21 9.96 20.30 35.31
CA ALA A 21 10.28 18.96 34.83
C ALA A 21 11.77 18.60 35.05
N ARG A 22 12.69 19.55 34.79
CA ARG A 22 14.13 19.37 35.04
C ARG A 22 14.45 19.14 36.51
N THR A 23 13.71 19.79 37.41
CA THR A 23 14.00 19.74 38.85
C THR A 23 13.36 18.52 39.51
N ARG A 24 12.22 18.04 39.00
CA ARG A 24 11.45 16.92 39.55
C ARG A 24 11.46 15.66 38.67
N LEU A 25 12.39 15.56 37.72
CA LEU A 25 12.38 14.52 36.69
C LEU A 25 12.19 13.11 37.26
N THR A 26 13.01 12.72 38.24
CA THR A 26 12.95 11.39 38.85
C THR A 26 11.58 11.10 39.48
N GLN A 27 10.97 12.09 40.12
CA GLN A 27 9.63 11.95 40.72
C GLN A 27 8.55 11.82 39.64
N LEU A 28 8.64 12.61 38.58
CA LEU A 28 7.69 12.56 37.46
C LEU A 28 7.78 11.24 36.71
N VAL A 29 8.99 10.69 36.53
CA VAL A 29 9.20 9.36 35.94
C VAL A 29 8.64 8.27 36.84
N ALA A 30 8.96 8.29 38.14
CA ALA A 30 8.45 7.31 39.09
C ALA A 30 6.91 7.36 39.19
N LEU A 31 6.34 8.57 39.15
CA LEU A 31 4.89 8.77 39.13
C LEU A 31 4.27 8.20 37.85
N ALA A 32 4.86 8.48 36.68
CA ALA A 32 4.37 7.94 35.41
C ALA A 32 4.32 6.42 35.43
N GLU A 33 5.35 5.74 35.94
CA GLU A 33 5.36 4.27 36.06
C GLU A 33 4.32 3.75 37.08
N LEU A 34 4.13 4.44 38.21
CA LEU A 34 3.26 3.97 39.29
C LEU A 34 1.78 4.18 38.98
N THR A 35 1.43 5.28 38.31
CA THR A 35 0.04 5.71 38.10
C THR A 35 -0.38 5.73 36.64
N ASP A 36 0.45 5.18 35.74
CA ASP A 36 0.24 5.15 34.30
C ASP A 36 -0.08 6.54 33.70
N THR A 37 0.42 7.60 34.35
CA THR A 37 0.03 8.99 34.05
C THR A 37 1.00 9.64 33.08
N VAL A 38 0.45 10.20 32.00
CA VAL A 38 1.22 10.99 31.04
C VAL A 38 1.39 12.42 31.54
N THR A 39 2.64 12.85 31.67
CA THR A 39 2.97 14.24 32.00
C THR A 39 3.52 14.95 30.77
N VAL A 40 2.80 15.94 30.27
CA VAL A 40 3.24 16.82 29.18
C VAL A 40 4.16 17.88 29.74
N VAL A 41 5.34 18.02 29.14
CA VAL A 41 6.29 19.09 29.45
C VAL A 41 6.09 20.23 28.46
N THR A 42 5.85 21.43 28.96
CA THR A 42 5.69 22.66 28.16
C THR A 42 6.91 23.55 28.25
N ARG A 43 7.04 24.49 27.30
CA ARG A 43 8.07 25.53 27.37
C ARG A 43 7.80 26.47 28.55
N ASP A 44 8.85 26.98 29.19
CA ASP A 44 8.68 27.92 30.31
C ASP A 44 7.98 29.21 29.83
N GLY A 45 6.85 29.56 30.47
CA GLY A 45 6.05 30.74 30.12
C GLY A 45 5.22 30.61 28.84
N ASP A 46 5.24 29.46 28.17
CA ASP A 46 4.50 29.19 26.92
C ASP A 46 3.80 27.82 27.02
N PRO A 47 2.47 27.74 26.84
CA PRO A 47 1.74 26.46 26.91
C PRO A 47 2.10 25.48 25.79
N ARG A 48 2.95 25.86 24.84
CA ARG A 48 3.42 24.96 23.78
C ARG A 48 4.10 23.70 24.35
N PRO A 49 3.60 22.50 24.04
CA PRO A 49 4.21 21.25 24.48
C PRO A 49 5.55 21.01 23.76
N VAL A 50 6.55 20.53 24.50
CA VAL A 50 7.91 20.26 24.00
C VAL A 50 8.35 18.81 24.21
N ALA A 51 7.78 18.11 25.20
CA ALA A 51 8.03 16.69 25.44
C ALA A 51 6.89 16.06 26.24
N ALA A 52 6.92 14.74 26.41
CA ALA A 52 6.06 14.03 27.34
C ALA A 52 6.86 12.97 28.10
N ILE A 53 6.56 12.82 29.39
CA ILE A 53 7.02 11.71 30.23
C ILE A 53 5.86 10.71 30.24
N VAL A 54 6.14 9.51 29.76
CA VAL A 54 5.17 8.42 29.62
C VAL A 54 5.71 7.16 30.27
N PRO A 55 4.84 6.23 30.69
CA PRO A 55 5.24 4.90 31.14
C PRO A 55 6.06 4.16 30.08
N ALA A 56 7.08 3.43 30.49
CA ALA A 56 7.98 2.71 29.60
C ALA A 56 7.26 1.64 28.77
N ALA A 57 6.25 0.98 29.34
CA ALA A 57 5.41 0.03 28.62
C ALA A 57 4.64 0.71 27.47
N ALA A 58 4.02 1.87 27.72
CA ALA A 58 3.31 2.63 26.71
C ALA A 58 4.25 3.13 25.59
N ALA A 59 5.43 3.63 25.94
CA ALA A 59 6.44 4.05 24.97
C ALA A 59 6.91 2.88 24.08
N ARG A 60 7.18 1.71 24.67
CA ARG A 60 7.56 0.50 23.93
C ARG A 60 6.44 0.05 23.00
N SER A 61 5.19 0.04 23.44
CA SER A 61 4.05 -0.31 22.61
C SER A 61 3.88 0.64 21.42
N ALA A 62 4.04 1.94 21.63
CA ALA A 62 3.98 2.93 20.55
C ALA A 62 5.13 2.76 19.55
N ALA A 63 6.36 2.53 20.02
CA ALA A 63 7.52 2.26 19.18
C ALA A 63 7.34 0.94 18.38
N GLN A 64 6.81 -0.10 19.02
CA GLN A 64 6.49 -1.37 18.39
C GLN A 64 5.43 -1.20 17.30
N ALA A 65 4.34 -0.48 17.59
CA ALA A 65 3.29 -0.19 16.62
C ALA A 65 3.82 0.59 15.41
N ARG A 66 4.75 1.54 15.63
CA ARG A 66 5.43 2.26 14.55
C ARG A 66 6.28 1.32 13.70
N ALA A 67 7.09 0.47 14.33
CA ALA A 67 7.93 -0.49 13.64
C ALA A 67 7.11 -1.52 12.84
N ASP A 68 5.97 -1.94 13.37
CA ASP A 68 5.06 -2.84 12.68
C ASP A 68 4.36 -2.15 11.50
N ALA A 69 3.97 -0.88 11.64
CA ALA A 69 3.44 -0.08 10.53
C ALA A 69 4.49 0.09 9.40
N ASP A 70 5.74 0.38 9.75
CA ASP A 70 6.83 0.50 8.79
C ASP A 70 7.12 -0.86 8.10
N ARG A 71 7.09 -1.96 8.86
CA ARG A 71 7.22 -3.31 8.31
C ARG A 71 6.08 -3.64 7.35
N LEU A 72 4.84 -3.36 7.72
CA LEU A 72 3.67 -3.58 6.87
C LEU A 72 3.77 -2.75 5.59
N ALA A 73 4.16 -1.49 5.67
CA ALA A 73 4.39 -0.64 4.51
C ALA A 73 5.48 -1.20 3.57
N ALA A 74 6.58 -1.70 4.13
CA ALA A 74 7.63 -2.34 3.34
C ALA A 74 7.13 -3.62 2.65
N VAL A 75 6.36 -4.44 3.35
CA VAL A 75 5.77 -5.68 2.81
C VAL A 75 4.77 -5.37 1.70
N THR A 76 3.83 -4.45 1.92
CA THR A 76 2.82 -4.08 0.92
C THR A 76 3.46 -3.45 -0.32
N ALA A 77 4.47 -2.59 -0.16
CA ALA A 77 5.24 -2.07 -1.28
C ALA A 77 5.99 -3.18 -2.04
N GLY A 78 6.50 -4.18 -1.33
CA GLY A 78 7.12 -5.36 -1.95
C GLY A 78 6.14 -6.19 -2.77
N TRP A 79 4.93 -6.41 -2.25
CA TRP A 79 3.86 -7.11 -2.97
C TRP A 79 3.37 -6.35 -4.20
N ALA A 80 3.16 -5.04 -4.09
CA ALA A 80 2.79 -4.20 -5.21
C ALA A 80 3.81 -4.33 -6.36
N ARG A 81 5.11 -4.20 -6.06
CA ARG A 81 6.17 -4.39 -7.07
C ARG A 81 6.17 -5.77 -7.71
N ARG A 82 5.94 -6.84 -6.93
CA ARG A 82 5.88 -8.21 -7.47
C ARG A 82 4.65 -8.41 -8.36
N LEU A 83 3.51 -7.85 -7.99
CA LEU A 83 2.30 -7.91 -8.80
C LEU A 83 2.48 -7.16 -10.12
N ASP A 84 3.06 -5.96 -10.07
CA ASP A 84 3.38 -5.18 -11.27
C ASP A 84 4.33 -5.94 -12.20
N GLU A 85 5.37 -6.58 -11.66
CA GLU A 85 6.29 -7.37 -12.47
C GLU A 85 5.64 -8.62 -13.06
N ALA A 86 4.81 -9.31 -12.29
CA ALA A 86 4.04 -10.45 -12.78
C ALA A 86 3.08 -10.03 -13.91
N HIS A 87 2.40 -8.89 -13.76
CA HIS A 87 1.55 -8.32 -14.81
C HIS A 87 2.36 -7.98 -16.06
N ARG A 88 3.51 -7.30 -15.93
CA ARG A 88 4.38 -6.99 -17.08
C ARG A 88 4.89 -8.23 -17.79
N LEU A 89 5.28 -9.27 -17.06
CA LEU A 89 5.71 -10.54 -17.63
C LEU A 89 4.57 -11.23 -18.38
N SER A 90 3.38 -11.27 -17.77
CA SER A 90 2.18 -11.83 -18.38
C SER A 90 1.80 -11.09 -19.67
N SER A 91 1.74 -9.75 -19.64
CA SER A 91 1.41 -8.94 -20.82
C SER A 91 2.44 -9.11 -21.94
N ARG A 92 3.74 -9.16 -21.61
CA ARG A 92 4.80 -9.41 -22.60
C ARG A 92 4.65 -10.79 -23.25
N ARG A 93 4.38 -11.82 -22.44
CA ARG A 93 4.16 -13.18 -22.93
C ARG A 93 2.93 -13.25 -23.83
N HIS A 94 1.82 -12.68 -23.38
CA HIS A 94 0.58 -12.67 -24.16
C HIS A 94 0.75 -11.95 -25.49
N ALA A 95 1.42 -10.79 -25.50
CA ALA A 95 1.73 -10.07 -26.74
C ALA A 95 2.65 -10.88 -27.67
N ALA A 96 3.60 -11.65 -27.13
CA ALA A 96 4.44 -12.53 -27.93
C ALA A 96 3.66 -13.72 -28.52
N GLU A 97 2.78 -14.33 -27.73
CA GLU A 97 1.88 -15.40 -28.18
C GLU A 97 0.94 -14.91 -29.28
N LEU A 98 0.31 -13.74 -29.10
CA LEU A 98 -0.53 -13.12 -30.13
C LEU A 98 0.24 -12.88 -31.43
N ARG A 99 1.43 -12.27 -31.35
CA ARG A 99 2.28 -12.08 -32.55
C ARG A 99 2.62 -13.38 -33.25
N ALA A 100 2.91 -14.45 -32.51
CA ALA A 100 3.22 -15.75 -33.09
C ALA A 100 2.01 -16.35 -33.82
N VAL A 101 0.81 -16.26 -33.23
CA VAL A 101 -0.43 -16.72 -33.85
C VAL A 101 -0.77 -15.89 -35.10
N THR A 102 -0.66 -14.56 -35.02
CA THR A 102 -0.91 -13.67 -36.17
C THR A 102 0.06 -13.96 -37.32
N ALA A 103 1.34 -14.21 -37.01
CA ALA A 103 2.33 -14.59 -38.02
C ALA A 103 1.99 -15.94 -38.68
N ALA A 104 1.64 -16.96 -37.89
CA ALA A 104 1.23 -18.26 -38.42
C ALA A 104 -0.03 -18.17 -39.29
N LEU A 105 -1.01 -17.35 -38.90
CA LEU A 105 -2.21 -17.09 -39.72
C LEU A 105 -1.86 -16.39 -41.04
N ALA A 106 -0.93 -15.44 -41.03
CA ALA A 106 -0.45 -14.79 -42.24
C ALA A 106 0.22 -15.78 -43.19
N GLU A 107 1.02 -16.71 -42.68
CA GLU A 107 1.62 -17.78 -43.48
C GLU A 107 0.58 -18.72 -44.10
N VAL A 108 -0.47 -19.09 -43.35
CA VAL A 108 -1.58 -19.90 -43.87
C VAL A 108 -2.32 -19.17 -44.98
N TRP A 109 -2.59 -17.87 -44.81
CA TRP A 109 -3.20 -17.05 -45.85
C TRP A 109 -2.34 -17.00 -47.12
N ALA A 110 -1.03 -16.81 -46.97
CA ALA A 110 -0.09 -16.83 -48.10
C ALA A 110 -0.10 -18.20 -48.82
N GLU A 111 -0.22 -19.31 -48.08
CA GLU A 111 -0.31 -20.63 -48.68
C GLU A 111 -1.63 -20.85 -49.43
N LEU A 112 -2.74 -20.35 -48.90
CA LEU A 112 -4.04 -20.41 -49.58
C LEU A 112 -4.00 -19.59 -50.88
N ASP A 113 -3.37 -18.41 -50.87
CA ASP A 113 -3.22 -17.57 -52.06
C ASP A 113 -2.33 -18.21 -53.13
N ARG A 114 -1.37 -19.07 -52.74
CA ARG A 114 -0.59 -19.85 -53.69
C ARG A 114 -1.40 -20.96 -54.38
N ARG A 115 -2.40 -21.52 -53.70
CA ARG A 115 -3.13 -22.71 -54.16
C ARG A 115 -4.49 -22.41 -54.80
N VAL A 116 -5.12 -21.30 -54.43
CA VAL A 116 -6.49 -20.96 -54.83
C VAL A 116 -6.46 -19.87 -55.89
N THR A 117 -7.11 -20.10 -57.04
CA THR A 117 -7.25 -19.09 -58.08
C THR A 117 -8.05 -17.89 -57.56
N PRO A 118 -7.57 -16.65 -57.73
CA PRO A 118 -8.31 -15.47 -57.30
C PRO A 118 -9.75 -15.44 -57.85
N GLY A 119 -10.73 -15.30 -56.95
CA GLY A 119 -12.15 -15.24 -57.30
C GLY A 119 -12.86 -16.60 -57.43
N SER A 120 -12.17 -17.72 -57.27
CA SER A 120 -12.80 -19.05 -57.37
C SER A 120 -13.59 -19.47 -56.13
N ASP A 121 -13.32 -18.87 -54.97
CA ASP A 121 -13.98 -19.23 -53.70
C ASP A 121 -14.54 -17.99 -52.96
N PRO A 122 -15.88 -17.76 -53.04
CA PRO A 122 -16.57 -16.70 -52.30
C PRO A 122 -16.58 -16.90 -50.78
N GLY A 123 -16.45 -18.14 -50.28
CA GLY A 123 -16.33 -18.44 -48.85
C GLY A 123 -15.01 -17.92 -48.29
N LEU A 124 -13.91 -18.16 -49.01
CA LEU A 124 -12.58 -17.67 -48.68
C LEU A 124 -12.53 -16.13 -48.65
N ALA A 125 -13.20 -15.47 -49.59
CA ALA A 125 -13.30 -14.01 -49.63
C ALA A 125 -14.03 -13.43 -48.39
N ARG A 126 -15.11 -14.08 -47.94
CA ARG A 126 -15.83 -13.68 -46.72
C ARG A 126 -14.99 -13.90 -45.46
N LEU A 127 -14.28 -15.03 -45.37
CA LEU A 127 -13.40 -15.32 -44.24
C LEU A 127 -12.25 -14.29 -44.16
N ARG A 128 -11.70 -13.88 -45.30
CA ARG A 128 -10.68 -12.83 -45.37
C ARG A 128 -11.20 -11.49 -44.87
N ALA A 129 -12.38 -11.07 -45.34
CA ALA A 129 -13.01 -9.83 -44.89
C ALA A 129 -13.17 -9.80 -43.36
N ALA A 130 -13.74 -10.87 -42.78
CA ALA A 130 -13.94 -11.01 -41.34
C ALA A 130 -12.62 -10.99 -40.54
N HIS A 131 -11.54 -11.56 -41.07
CA HIS A 131 -10.22 -11.51 -40.44
C HIS A 131 -9.65 -10.07 -40.42
N THR A 132 -9.78 -9.31 -41.52
CA THR A 132 -9.39 -7.89 -41.55
C THR A 132 -10.17 -7.04 -40.55
N ASP A 133 -11.48 -7.29 -40.40
CA ASP A 133 -12.32 -6.58 -39.43
C ASP A 133 -11.89 -6.88 -37.99
N LEU A 134 -11.52 -8.13 -37.70
CA LEU A 134 -10.97 -8.54 -36.40
C LEU A 134 -9.65 -7.85 -36.08
N LEU A 135 -8.75 -7.70 -37.05
CA LEU A 135 -7.47 -6.99 -36.86
C LEU A 135 -7.67 -5.47 -36.71
N ALA A 136 -8.67 -4.88 -37.39
CA ALA A 136 -8.98 -3.46 -37.27
C ALA A 136 -9.70 -3.10 -35.95
N ALA A 137 -10.35 -4.08 -35.30
CA ALA A 137 -11.07 -3.89 -34.05
C ALA A 137 -10.19 -4.03 -32.79
N ASP A 138 -8.93 -4.49 -32.92
CA ASP A 138 -8.00 -4.58 -31.79
C ASP A 138 -7.35 -3.20 -31.52
N PRO A 139 -7.65 -2.53 -30.38
CA PRO A 139 -7.08 -1.22 -30.06
C PRO A 139 -5.61 -1.28 -29.62
N ALA A 140 -4.97 -2.46 -29.61
CA ALA A 140 -3.61 -2.67 -29.12
C ALA A 140 -2.57 -3.06 -30.19
N ALA A 141 -2.93 -3.04 -31.47
CA ALA A 141 -2.01 -3.25 -32.60
C ALA A 141 -1.20 -2.00 -32.97
#